data_AF-A0A7C1B3K8-F1
#
_entry.id   AF-A0A7C1B3K8-F1
#
_cell.length_a   1.000
_cell.length_b   1.000
_cell.length_c   1.000
_cell.angle_alpha   90.00
_cell.angle_beta   90.00
_cell.angle_gamma   90.00
#
_symmetry.space_group_name_H-M   'P 1'
#
loop_
_entity.id
_entity.type
_entity.pdbx_description
1 polymer ?
#
loop_
_entity_poly.entity_id
_entity_poly.type
_entity_poly.pdbx_seq_one_letter_code
_entity_poly.pdbx_strand_id
1 'polypeptide(L)'
;MLESKTKSIEAIEVREYAPGEIIVKEGTSNEFFYVILQGEVQIYQLDKSIRILKDRDVFGLENYYRNCPYSTTAKALQPSRVARYRCEIIEDIAFSNPRLISTILRSVCIQLEQTTSVAEENIPYTDIINLDFRTYSDGEVIIEEGTRGTEIYRLQQSEGGLEVLKQGKRIGLITKPGEYFGEMSFILDEPRTATIRSIGESVVEVIPVQETGLEGLIYDNPEIANKIITTLAQRLRQADLMLVK
;
A
#
# COMPACT_ATOMS: atom_id res chain seq x y z
N MET A 1 3.13 36.58 -4.04
CA MET A 1 3.21 36.30 -2.60
C MET A 1 1.90 35.65 -2.21
N LEU A 2 1.83 34.31 -2.29
CA LEU A 2 0.67 33.52 -1.89
C LEU A 2 1.09 32.80 -0.60
N GLU A 3 0.53 33.23 0.51
CA GLU A 3 0.68 32.59 1.81
C GLU A 3 0.04 31.20 1.74
N SER A 4 0.87 30.17 1.52
CA SER A 4 0.50 28.79 1.79
C SER A 4 0.39 28.64 3.31
N LYS A 5 -0.83 28.73 3.84
CA LYS A 5 -1.12 28.27 5.20
C LYS A 5 -0.93 26.76 5.19
N THR A 6 0.24 26.29 5.61
CA THR A 6 0.49 24.89 5.95
C THR A 6 -0.51 24.51 7.05
N LYS A 7 -1.63 23.86 6.69
CA LYS A 7 -2.52 23.26 7.69
C LYS A 7 -1.70 22.20 8.42
N SER A 8 -1.54 22.35 9.73
CA SER A 8 -0.95 21.31 10.57
C SER A 8 -1.80 20.06 10.43
N ILE A 9 -1.23 18.98 9.91
CA ILE A 9 -1.92 17.70 9.83
C ILE A 9 -1.79 16.99 11.16
N GLU A 10 -2.84 17.13 11.96
CA GLU A 10 -2.95 16.54 13.28
C GLU A 10 -4.02 15.45 13.29
N ALA A 11 -3.85 14.50 14.21
CA ALA A 11 -4.89 13.53 14.49
C ALA A 11 -6.15 14.28 14.95
N ILE A 12 -7.31 13.88 14.44
CA ILE A 12 -8.60 14.39 14.89
C ILE A 12 -8.79 14.05 16.36
N GLU A 13 -8.29 12.88 16.75
CA GLU A 13 -8.42 12.34 18.08
C GLU A 13 -7.29 11.34 18.34
N VAL A 14 -6.78 11.33 19.57
CA VAL A 14 -5.98 10.24 20.10
C VAL A 14 -6.75 9.65 21.26
N ARG A 15 -7.12 8.37 21.15
CA ARG A 15 -7.97 7.69 22.13
C ARG A 15 -7.31 6.43 22.66
N GLU A 16 -7.52 6.17 23.94
CA GLU A 16 -7.17 4.90 24.58
C GLU A 16 -8.36 3.94 24.56
N TYR A 17 -8.09 2.69 24.19
CA TYR A 17 -9.06 1.62 24.08
C TYR A 17 -8.71 0.51 25.06
N ALA A 18 -9.70 0.01 25.77
CA ALA A 18 -9.52 -1.11 26.70
C ALA A 18 -9.43 -2.46 25.95
N PRO A 19 -8.86 -3.52 26.56
CA PRO A 19 -8.87 -4.86 25.98
C PRO A 19 -10.28 -5.29 25.60
N GLY A 20 -10.45 -5.71 24.36
CA GLY A 20 -11.71 -6.16 23.80
C GLY A 20 -12.62 -5.05 23.27
N GLU A 21 -12.23 -3.79 23.37
CA GLU A 21 -13.01 -2.69 22.81
C GLU A 21 -12.90 -2.65 21.28
N ILE A 22 -14.03 -2.39 20.61
CA ILE A 22 -14.09 -2.26 19.15
C ILE A 22 -13.67 -0.83 18.77
N ILE A 23 -12.64 -0.72 17.94
CA ILE A 23 -12.15 0.55 17.40
C ILE A 23 -12.89 0.88 16.10
N VAL A 24 -13.03 -0.12 15.23
CA VAL A 24 -13.76 -0.04 13.95
C VAL A 24 -14.63 -1.28 13.83
N LYS A 25 -15.85 -1.12 13.31
CA LYS A 25 -16.78 -2.23 13.08
C LYS A 25 -17.02 -2.42 11.60
N GLU A 26 -16.98 -3.66 11.15
CA GLU A 26 -17.32 -4.04 9.79
C GLU A 26 -18.72 -3.52 9.42
N GLY A 27 -18.85 -2.96 8.21
CA GLY A 27 -20.09 -2.39 7.68
C GLY A 27 -20.36 -0.92 8.05
N THR A 28 -19.53 -0.26 8.87
CA THR A 28 -19.69 1.18 9.17
C THR A 28 -18.98 2.08 8.13
N SER A 29 -19.33 3.38 8.06
CA SER A 29 -18.76 4.30 7.07
C SER A 29 -17.24 4.44 7.22
N ASN A 30 -16.55 4.53 6.07
CA ASN A 30 -15.09 4.54 5.92
C ASN A 30 -14.53 5.98 5.86
N GLU A 31 -14.75 6.78 6.89
CA GLU A 31 -14.33 8.19 6.88
C GLU A 31 -12.92 8.41 7.45
N PHE A 32 -12.36 7.41 8.14
CA PHE A 32 -11.15 7.56 8.94
C PHE A 32 -10.15 6.43 8.69
N PHE A 33 -8.88 6.75 8.91
CA PHE A 33 -7.87 5.74 9.15
C PHE A 33 -7.24 5.94 10.51
N TYR A 34 -6.59 4.88 10.97
CA TYR A 34 -6.12 4.77 12.34
C TYR A 34 -4.66 4.39 12.35
N VAL A 35 -3.88 5.06 13.20
CA VAL A 35 -2.48 4.72 13.46
C VAL A 35 -2.36 4.23 14.89
N ILE A 36 -1.82 3.04 15.08
CA ILE A 36 -1.58 2.48 16.42
C ILE A 36 -0.34 3.17 16.99
N LEU A 37 -0.53 4.06 17.96
CA LEU A 37 0.61 4.72 18.60
C LEU A 37 1.27 3.80 19.63
N GLN A 38 0.48 2.92 20.25
CA GLN A 38 0.94 1.93 21.21
C GLN A 38 -0.12 0.83 21.38
N GLY A 39 0.28 -0.43 21.44
CA GLY A 39 -0.56 -1.57 21.76
C GLY A 39 -0.74 -2.54 20.60
N GLU A 40 -1.73 -3.44 20.74
CA GLU A 40 -2.03 -4.46 19.73
C GLU A 40 -3.52 -4.44 19.37
N VAL A 41 -3.80 -4.55 18.07
CA VAL A 41 -5.15 -4.53 17.50
C VAL A 41 -5.33 -5.74 16.60
N GLN A 42 -6.34 -6.55 16.89
CA GLN A 42 -6.72 -7.69 16.06
C GLN A 42 -7.72 -7.24 14.98
N ILE A 43 -7.43 -7.62 13.74
CA ILE A 43 -8.32 -7.44 12.59
C ILE A 43 -9.12 -8.72 12.37
N TYR A 44 -10.43 -8.56 12.21
CA TYR A 44 -11.39 -9.60 11.90
C TYR A 44 -12.15 -9.29 10.62
N GLN A 45 -12.57 -10.31 9.89
CA GLN A 45 -13.55 -10.18 8.81
C GLN A 45 -14.49 -11.38 8.84
N LEU A 46 -15.80 -11.13 8.78
CA LEU A 46 -16.84 -12.16 8.98
C LEU A 46 -16.54 -13.06 10.20
N ASP A 47 -16.19 -12.42 11.33
CA ASP A 47 -15.81 -13.04 12.60
C ASP A 47 -14.55 -13.94 12.60
N LYS A 48 -13.85 -14.08 11.47
CA LYS A 48 -12.55 -14.77 11.39
C LYS A 48 -11.41 -13.81 11.69
N SER A 49 -10.44 -14.24 12.51
CA SER A 49 -9.22 -13.47 12.80
C SER A 49 -8.28 -13.48 11.59
N ILE A 50 -7.93 -12.30 11.07
CA ILE A 50 -7.08 -12.15 9.89
C ILE A 50 -5.61 -11.94 10.29
N ARG A 51 -5.34 -10.93 11.12
CA ARG A 51 -3.98 -10.55 11.56
C ARG A 51 -4.00 -9.69 12.82
N ILE A 52 -2.84 -9.60 13.48
CA ILE A 52 -2.60 -8.69 14.60
C ILE A 52 -1.70 -7.55 14.12
N LEU A 53 -2.13 -6.32 14.35
CA LEU A 53 -1.40 -5.10 14.08
C LEU A 53 -0.79 -4.55 15.37
N LYS A 54 0.38 -3.92 15.27
CA LYS A 54 1.19 -3.43 16.39
C LYS A 54 1.49 -1.95 16.25
N ASP A 55 2.31 -1.42 17.16
CA ASP A 55 2.82 -0.05 17.13
C ASP A 55 3.28 0.37 15.72
N ARG A 56 2.80 1.54 15.29
CA ARG A 56 3.01 2.18 13.98
C ARG A 56 2.25 1.55 12.81
N ASP A 57 1.55 0.45 13.00
CA ASP A 57 0.67 -0.07 11.97
C ASP A 57 -0.56 0.81 11.80
N VAL A 58 -1.08 0.78 10.58
CA VAL A 58 -2.18 1.59 10.09
C VAL A 58 -3.29 0.68 9.59
N PHE A 59 -4.55 1.02 9.87
CA PHE A 59 -5.71 0.29 9.36
C PHE A 59 -6.88 1.24 9.04
N GLY A 60 -7.83 0.76 8.25
CA GLY A 60 -9.00 1.51 7.79
C GLY A 60 -8.81 2.24 6.47
N LEU A 61 -7.58 2.24 5.92
CA LEU A 61 -7.27 2.85 4.62
C LEU A 61 -7.75 2.00 3.43
N GLU A 62 -7.82 0.69 3.61
CA GLU A 62 -8.08 -0.30 2.55
C GLU A 62 -9.48 -0.18 1.91
N ASN A 63 -10.38 0.55 2.56
CA ASN A 63 -11.75 0.76 2.09
C ASN A 63 -11.99 2.15 1.47
N TYR A 64 -11.11 3.12 1.72
CA TYR A 64 -11.29 4.52 1.31
C TYR A 64 -11.36 4.69 -0.21
N TYR A 65 -10.36 4.18 -0.93
CA TYR A 65 -10.22 4.39 -2.37
C TYR A 65 -11.30 3.70 -3.24
N ARG A 66 -12.04 2.74 -2.68
CA ARG A 66 -13.20 2.10 -3.34
C ARG A 66 -14.54 2.70 -2.89
N ASN A 67 -14.51 3.70 -2.01
CA ASN A 67 -15.70 4.36 -1.42
C ASN A 67 -16.73 3.36 -0.87
N CYS A 68 -16.28 2.45 -0.02
CA CYS A 68 -17.11 1.39 0.53
C CYS A 68 -16.95 1.29 2.06
N PRO A 69 -17.96 0.79 2.81
CA PRO A 69 -17.85 0.62 4.25
C PRO A 69 -16.65 -0.24 4.66
N TYR A 70 -16.23 -0.17 5.93
CA TYR A 70 -15.15 -1.03 6.40
C TYR A 70 -15.48 -2.50 6.17
N SER A 71 -14.55 -3.20 5.51
CA SER A 71 -14.61 -4.63 5.25
C SER A 71 -14.13 -5.48 6.42
N THR A 72 -13.63 -4.86 7.50
CA THR A 72 -13.06 -5.53 8.66
C THR A 72 -13.49 -4.87 9.97
N THR A 73 -13.46 -5.64 11.05
CA THR A 73 -13.62 -5.17 12.43
C THR A 73 -12.25 -5.12 13.09
N ALA A 74 -11.90 -3.99 13.72
CA ALA A 74 -10.67 -3.81 14.47
C ALA A 74 -10.97 -3.77 15.97
N LYS A 75 -10.33 -4.65 16.76
CA LYS A 75 -10.56 -4.80 18.20
C LYS A 75 -9.24 -4.75 18.96
N ALA A 76 -9.16 -3.94 20.01
CA ALA A 76 -7.98 -3.86 20.85
C ALA A 76 -7.77 -5.20 21.61
N LEU A 77 -6.57 -5.77 21.56
CA LEU A 77 -6.22 -6.98 22.33
C LEU A 77 -5.73 -6.67 23.74
N GLN A 78 -5.15 -5.50 23.91
CA GLN A 78 -4.63 -4.96 25.16
C GLN A 78 -5.00 -3.47 25.27
N PRO A 79 -4.65 -2.76 26.37
CA PRO A 79 -4.79 -1.32 26.38
C PRO A 79 -3.98 -0.71 25.22
N SER A 80 -4.68 -0.04 24.30
CA SER A 80 -4.10 0.45 23.05
C SER A 80 -4.40 1.93 22.86
N ARG A 81 -3.39 2.72 22.50
CA ARG A 81 -3.53 4.15 22.19
C ARG A 81 -3.49 4.33 20.67
N VAL A 82 -4.58 4.85 20.11
CA VAL A 82 -4.81 4.90 18.67
C VAL A 82 -5.14 6.33 18.25
N ALA A 83 -4.44 6.82 17.22
CA ALA A 83 -4.70 8.10 16.59
C ALA A 83 -5.65 7.92 15.41
N ARG A 84 -6.63 8.82 15.28
CA ARG A 84 -7.66 8.82 14.24
C ARG A 84 -7.46 10.00 13.31
N TYR A 85 -7.41 9.73 12.00
CA TYR A 85 -7.23 10.73 10.94
C TYR A 85 -8.36 10.60 9.93
N ARG A 86 -8.72 11.70 9.26
CA ARG A 86 -9.61 11.63 8.09
C ARG A 86 -8.87 10.98 6.92
N CYS A 87 -9.55 10.23 6.07
CA CYS A 87 -8.91 9.71 4.87
C CYS A 87 -8.70 10.81 3.80
N GLU A 88 -9.52 11.86 3.79
CA GLU A 88 -9.41 12.95 2.80
C GLU A 88 -8.09 13.72 2.88
N ILE A 89 -7.40 13.69 4.02
CA ILE A 89 -6.13 14.39 4.21
C ILE A 89 -4.92 13.58 3.71
N ILE A 90 -5.09 12.34 3.21
CA ILE A 90 -3.95 11.53 2.74
C ILE A 90 -3.15 12.25 1.67
N GLU A 91 -3.84 12.89 0.72
CA GLU A 91 -3.18 13.65 -0.34
C GLU A 91 -2.35 14.80 0.26
N ASP A 92 -2.91 15.55 1.21
CA ASP A 92 -2.22 16.63 1.91
C ASP A 92 -1.04 16.13 2.78
N ILE A 93 -1.14 14.93 3.36
CA ILE A 93 -0.07 14.31 4.17
C ILE A 93 1.17 14.05 3.31
N ALA A 94 0.99 13.65 2.05
CA ALA A 94 2.13 13.42 1.16
C ALA A 94 2.99 14.68 0.97
N PHE A 95 2.38 15.86 0.92
CA PHE A 95 3.11 17.12 0.77
C PHE A 95 3.66 17.68 2.09
N SER A 96 2.96 17.46 3.21
CA SER A 96 3.24 18.18 4.47
C SER A 96 3.85 17.33 5.57
N ASN A 97 3.71 16.00 5.52
CA ASN A 97 4.27 15.09 6.52
C ASN A 97 4.72 13.75 5.87
N PRO A 98 5.86 13.75 5.13
CA PRO A 98 6.38 12.56 4.47
C PRO A 98 6.63 11.36 5.40
N ARG A 99 6.90 11.61 6.69
CA ARG A 99 7.10 10.56 7.69
C ARG A 99 5.82 9.78 7.99
N LEU A 100 4.66 10.45 7.96
CA LEU A 100 3.37 9.77 8.14
C LEU A 100 3.02 8.93 6.91
N ILE A 101 3.30 9.43 5.69
CA ILE A 101 3.17 8.62 4.46
C ILE A 101 4.10 7.41 4.49
N SER A 102 5.36 7.57 4.87
CA SER A 102 6.31 6.44 4.93
C SER A 102 5.86 5.37 5.94
N THR A 103 5.25 5.79 7.05
CA THR A 103 4.63 4.91 8.04
C THR A 103 3.45 4.14 7.44
N ILE A 104 2.55 4.83 6.73
CA ILE A 104 1.41 4.21 6.04
C ILE A 104 1.90 3.17 5.02
N LEU A 105 2.83 3.55 4.16
CA LEU A 105 3.40 2.68 3.13
C LEU A 105 4.02 1.42 3.74
N ARG A 106 4.89 1.59 4.74
CA ARG A 106 5.54 0.47 5.43
C ARG A 106 4.53 -0.48 6.06
N SER A 107 3.54 0.06 6.78
CA SER A 107 2.50 -0.72 7.42
C SER A 107 1.71 -1.57 6.41
N VAL A 108 1.23 -0.96 5.32
CA VAL A 108 0.42 -1.69 4.34
C VAL A 108 1.25 -2.77 3.63
N CYS A 109 2.54 -2.51 3.33
CA CYS A 109 3.46 -3.52 2.80
C CYS A 109 3.63 -4.73 3.74
N ILE A 110 3.88 -4.49 5.03
CA ILE A 110 4.06 -5.58 6.02
C ILE A 110 2.78 -6.42 6.12
N GLN A 111 1.62 -5.77 6.13
CA GLN A 111 0.33 -6.48 6.20
C GLN A 111 0.09 -7.37 4.97
N LEU A 112 0.54 -6.94 3.78
CA LEU A 112 0.50 -7.74 2.56
C LEU A 112 1.41 -8.97 2.60
N GLU A 113 2.61 -8.84 3.17
CA GLU A 113 3.52 -9.98 3.32
C GLU A 113 2.95 -11.06 4.23
N GLN A 114 2.24 -10.64 5.28
CA GLN A 114 1.60 -11.55 6.23
C GLN A 114 0.37 -12.27 5.66
N THR A 115 -0.18 -11.81 4.52
CA THR A 115 -1.48 -12.27 3.99
C THR A 115 -1.40 -12.86 2.57
N THR A 116 -0.22 -12.94 1.95
CA THR A 116 -0.14 -13.09 0.48
C THR A 116 -0.61 -14.45 -0.06
N SER A 117 -1.76 -14.40 -0.76
CA SER A 117 -1.93 -14.91 -2.12
C SER A 117 -2.90 -13.99 -2.88
N VAL A 118 -2.36 -13.26 -3.86
CA VAL A 118 -3.04 -12.61 -4.99
C VAL A 118 -3.44 -11.12 -4.98
N ALA A 119 -2.89 -10.48 -6.02
CA ALA A 119 -3.02 -9.16 -6.63
C ALA A 119 -4.45 -8.70 -6.97
N GLU A 120 -4.62 -7.39 -7.24
CA GLU A 120 -5.60 -6.82 -8.20
C GLU A 120 -5.72 -5.25 -8.14
N GLU A 121 -5.88 -4.63 -9.32
CA GLU A 121 -6.84 -3.58 -9.77
C GLU A 121 -6.91 -2.08 -9.30
N ASN A 122 -6.65 -1.22 -10.32
CA ASN A 122 -7.33 0.03 -10.79
C ASN A 122 -7.18 1.36 -10.01
N ILE A 123 -6.45 2.35 -10.59
CA ILE A 123 -6.72 3.81 -10.58
C ILE A 123 -6.15 4.49 -11.87
N PRO A 124 -6.83 5.48 -12.51
CA PRO A 124 -6.36 6.15 -13.73
C PRO A 124 -5.55 7.47 -13.53
N TYR A 125 -4.54 7.66 -14.41
CA TYR A 125 -3.88 8.85 -15.07
C TYR A 125 -3.71 10.20 -14.30
N THR A 126 -2.57 10.94 -14.28
CA THR A 126 -1.69 11.50 -15.37
C THR A 126 -0.19 11.70 -14.97
N ASP A 127 0.63 12.06 -15.99
CA ASP A 127 2.09 12.34 -16.21
C ASP A 127 2.84 13.28 -15.21
N ILE A 128 4.18 13.39 -15.05
CA ILE A 128 5.42 13.11 -15.83
C ILE A 128 6.57 12.82 -14.83
N ILE A 129 7.36 11.74 -15.00
CA ILE A 129 8.76 11.66 -14.53
C ILE A 129 9.59 11.00 -15.64
N ASN A 130 10.85 11.43 -15.76
CA ASN A 130 11.88 10.98 -16.71
C ASN A 130 11.67 9.57 -17.32
N LEU A 131 11.57 9.53 -18.65
CA LEU A 131 11.07 8.41 -19.45
C LEU A 131 12.14 7.32 -19.69
N ASP A 132 12.50 6.50 -18.69
CA ASP A 132 13.16 5.20 -18.94
C ASP A 132 12.08 4.14 -19.17
N PHE A 133 11.72 3.91 -20.44
CA PHE A 133 10.77 2.87 -20.81
C PHE A 133 11.53 1.64 -21.28
N ARG A 134 11.15 0.48 -20.76
CA ARG A 134 11.70 -0.82 -21.16
C ARG A 134 10.60 -1.70 -21.71
N THR A 135 10.91 -2.37 -22.81
CA THR A 135 10.03 -3.36 -23.43
C THR A 135 10.52 -4.75 -23.11
N TYR A 136 9.59 -5.65 -22.81
CA TYR A 136 9.84 -7.04 -22.48
C TYR A 136 8.96 -7.93 -23.35
N SER A 137 9.56 -8.96 -23.94
CA SER A 137 8.90 -9.98 -24.75
C SER A 137 8.22 -11.03 -23.88
N ASP A 138 7.40 -11.89 -24.50
CA ASP A 138 6.75 -13.00 -23.80
C ASP A 138 7.75 -13.87 -23.02
N GLY A 139 7.47 -14.10 -21.74
CA GLY A 139 8.30 -14.89 -20.84
C GLY A 139 9.56 -14.19 -20.31
N GLU A 140 9.85 -12.94 -20.70
CA GLU A 140 11.01 -12.22 -20.14
C GLU A 140 10.78 -11.79 -18.69
N VAL A 141 11.82 -11.96 -17.88
CA VAL A 141 11.81 -11.63 -16.45
C VAL A 141 12.17 -10.16 -16.27
N ILE A 142 11.28 -9.41 -15.61
CA ILE A 142 11.45 -7.99 -15.31
C ILE A 142 12.10 -7.82 -13.94
N ILE A 143 11.67 -8.63 -12.97
CA ILE A 143 12.20 -8.67 -11.60
C ILE A 143 12.41 -10.14 -11.23
N GLU A 144 13.54 -10.45 -10.60
CA GLU A 144 13.83 -11.79 -10.08
C GLU A 144 13.78 -11.82 -8.55
N GLU A 145 13.04 -12.78 -7.99
CA GLU A 145 12.93 -13.01 -6.54
C GLU A 145 14.31 -13.18 -5.89
N GLY A 146 14.50 -12.56 -4.72
CA GLY A 146 15.74 -12.63 -3.94
C GLY A 146 16.85 -11.69 -4.43
N THR A 147 16.70 -11.04 -5.59
CA THR A 147 17.65 -10.01 -6.04
C THR A 147 17.48 -8.72 -5.24
N ARG A 148 18.52 -7.88 -5.23
CA ARG A 148 18.45 -6.52 -4.68
C ARG A 148 18.29 -5.53 -5.82
N GLY A 149 17.37 -4.59 -5.67
CA GLY A 149 17.17 -3.48 -6.58
C GLY A 149 16.30 -2.42 -5.92
N THR A 150 16.58 -1.15 -6.20
CA THR A 150 15.83 -0.01 -5.66
C THR A 150 14.82 0.54 -6.66
N GLU A 151 14.81 0.03 -7.89
CA GLU A 151 13.93 0.50 -8.93
C GLU A 151 12.48 0.14 -8.64
N ILE A 152 11.59 1.09 -8.89
CA ILE A 152 10.15 0.86 -8.95
C ILE A 152 9.77 0.88 -10.42
N TYR A 153 8.81 0.05 -10.80
CA TYR A 153 8.34 -0.03 -12.17
C TYR A 153 6.87 0.33 -12.23
N ARG A 154 6.43 0.87 -13.36
CA ARG A 154 5.02 1.14 -13.64
C ARG A 154 4.65 0.51 -14.98
N LEU A 155 3.68 -0.40 -14.99
CA LEU A 155 3.20 -1.00 -16.23
C LEU A 155 2.60 0.09 -17.13
N GLN A 156 2.96 0.12 -18.42
CA GLN A 156 2.43 1.08 -19.40
C GLN A 156 1.52 0.39 -20.41
N GLN A 157 1.93 -0.80 -20.83
CA GLN A 157 1.17 -1.60 -21.77
C GLN A 157 1.54 -3.07 -21.60
N SER A 158 0.59 -3.97 -21.84
CA SER A 158 0.87 -5.40 -21.94
C SER A 158 -0.19 -6.09 -22.79
N GLU A 159 0.20 -7.11 -23.56
CA GLU A 159 -0.75 -7.98 -24.27
C GLU A 159 -1.46 -8.97 -23.32
N GLY A 160 -0.71 -9.61 -22.40
CA GLY A 160 -1.23 -10.63 -21.49
C GLY A 160 -1.05 -10.34 -19.98
N GLY A 161 -0.43 -9.21 -19.65
CA GLY A 161 -0.10 -8.81 -18.27
C GLY A 161 1.28 -9.31 -17.81
N LEU A 162 1.60 -9.04 -16.55
CA LEU A 162 2.82 -9.49 -15.87
C LEU A 162 2.43 -10.47 -14.78
N GLU A 163 2.92 -11.69 -14.83
CA GLU A 163 2.69 -12.66 -13.75
C GLU A 163 3.64 -12.45 -12.58
N VAL A 164 3.08 -12.60 -11.38
CA VAL A 164 3.79 -12.50 -10.11
C VAL A 164 4.01 -13.91 -9.58
N LEU A 165 5.26 -14.31 -9.41
CA LEU A 165 5.68 -15.64 -9.00
C LEU A 165 6.44 -15.57 -7.67
N LYS A 166 6.04 -16.38 -6.68
CA LYS A 166 6.78 -16.54 -5.43
C LYS A 166 7.12 -18.01 -5.25
N GLN A 167 8.41 -18.32 -5.09
CA GLN A 167 8.92 -19.70 -5.06
C GLN A 167 8.45 -20.51 -6.28
N GLY A 168 8.42 -19.88 -7.45
CA GLY A 168 7.98 -20.48 -8.72
C GLY A 168 6.47 -20.71 -8.87
N LYS A 169 5.65 -20.37 -7.86
CA LYS A 169 4.18 -20.45 -7.95
C LYS A 169 3.60 -19.10 -8.30
N ARG A 170 2.63 -19.08 -9.22
CA ARG A 170 1.91 -17.84 -9.56
C ARG A 170 1.03 -17.42 -8.40
N ILE A 171 1.39 -16.28 -7.82
CA ILE A 171 0.67 -15.60 -6.74
C ILE A 171 0.00 -14.33 -7.22
N GLY A 172 0.01 -14.01 -8.52
CA GLY A 172 -0.77 -12.88 -9.04
C GLY A 172 -0.54 -12.52 -10.49
N LEU A 173 -1.20 -11.46 -10.92
CA LEU A 173 -1.12 -10.91 -12.27
C LEU A 173 -1.34 -9.39 -12.21
N ILE A 174 -0.47 -8.64 -12.88
CA ILE A 174 -0.54 -7.19 -13.08
C ILE A 174 -0.96 -6.99 -14.54
N THR A 175 -2.14 -6.45 -14.80
CA THR A 175 -2.67 -6.36 -16.18
C THR A 175 -2.89 -4.93 -16.65
N LYS A 176 -2.79 -3.96 -15.74
CA LYS A 176 -3.33 -2.63 -16.00
C LYS A 176 -2.24 -1.60 -16.15
N PRO A 177 -2.25 -0.83 -17.27
CA PRO A 177 -1.45 0.39 -17.38
C PRO A 177 -1.63 1.31 -16.16
N GLY A 178 -0.52 1.81 -15.64
CA GLY A 178 -0.43 2.63 -14.44
C GLY A 178 -0.11 1.86 -13.15
N GLU A 179 -0.23 0.53 -13.12
CA GLU A 179 0.05 -0.26 -11.91
C GLU A 179 1.55 -0.27 -11.59
N TYR A 180 1.88 0.06 -10.34
CA TYR A 180 3.24 0.03 -9.83
C TYR A 180 3.62 -1.37 -9.34
N PHE A 181 4.86 -1.77 -9.56
CA PHE A 181 5.41 -3.03 -9.06
C PHE A 181 6.90 -2.90 -8.71
N GLY A 182 7.38 -3.80 -7.85
CA GLY A 182 8.75 -3.74 -7.30
C GLY A 182 8.90 -2.75 -6.13
N GLU A 183 7.86 -2.01 -5.78
CA GLU A 183 7.83 -1.02 -4.70
C GLU A 183 8.07 -1.63 -3.32
N MET A 184 7.67 -2.89 -3.10
CA MET A 184 7.80 -3.54 -1.78
C MET A 184 9.26 -3.64 -1.32
N SER A 185 10.16 -4.09 -2.21
CA SER A 185 11.58 -4.22 -1.92
C SER A 185 12.20 -2.87 -1.54
N PHE A 186 11.81 -1.81 -2.25
CA PHE A 186 12.25 -0.46 -1.96
C PHE A 186 11.70 0.10 -0.63
N ILE A 187 10.41 -0.09 -0.34
CA ILE A 187 9.75 0.44 0.86
C ILE A 187 10.23 -0.28 2.13
N LEU A 188 10.42 -1.59 2.05
CA LEU A 188 10.79 -2.43 3.18
C LEU A 188 12.31 -2.49 3.41
N ASP A 189 13.12 -2.09 2.43
CA ASP A 189 14.58 -2.28 2.41
C ASP A 189 14.95 -3.77 2.46
N GLU A 190 14.22 -4.58 1.69
CA GLU A 190 14.35 -6.04 1.62
C GLU A 190 14.61 -6.51 0.18
N PRO A 191 15.15 -7.72 -0.04
CA PRO A 191 15.25 -8.31 -1.38
C PRO A 191 13.89 -8.39 -2.09
N ARG A 192 13.88 -8.50 -3.42
CA ARG A 192 12.65 -8.67 -4.21
C ARG A 192 11.88 -9.89 -3.70
N THR A 193 10.63 -9.68 -3.30
CA THR A 193 9.79 -10.69 -2.63
C THR A 193 9.13 -11.68 -3.59
N ALA A 194 9.15 -11.39 -4.89
CA ALA A 194 8.59 -12.20 -5.96
C ALA A 194 9.28 -11.89 -7.30
N THR A 195 9.25 -12.86 -8.20
CA THR A 195 9.63 -12.71 -9.60
C THR A 195 8.45 -12.13 -10.39
N ILE A 196 8.72 -11.18 -11.28
CA ILE A 196 7.76 -10.60 -12.22
C ILE A 196 8.18 -10.97 -13.64
N ARG A 197 7.28 -11.60 -14.40
CA ARG A 197 7.53 -12.07 -15.76
C ARG A 197 6.44 -11.58 -16.72
N SER A 198 6.82 -11.17 -17.92
CA SER A 198 5.87 -10.72 -18.95
C SER A 198 5.09 -11.90 -19.55
N ILE A 199 3.79 -11.70 -19.80
CA ILE A 199 2.95 -12.57 -20.65
C ILE A 199 2.61 -11.76 -21.90
N GLY A 200 3.14 -12.17 -23.04
CA GLY A 200 3.16 -11.36 -24.26
C GLY A 200 4.10 -10.17 -24.17
N GLU A 201 4.06 -9.29 -25.17
CA GLU A 201 4.83 -8.03 -25.13
C GLU A 201 4.31 -7.11 -24.03
N SER A 202 5.21 -6.50 -23.26
CA SER A 202 4.90 -5.46 -22.29
C SER A 202 5.88 -4.29 -22.34
N VAL A 203 5.38 -3.12 -22.00
CA VAL A 203 6.15 -1.88 -21.86
C VAL A 203 5.97 -1.41 -20.43
N VAL A 204 7.09 -1.12 -19.77
CA VAL A 204 7.11 -0.65 -18.37
C VAL A 204 7.97 0.60 -18.29
N GLU A 205 7.55 1.54 -17.47
CA GLU A 205 8.34 2.71 -17.09
C GLU A 205 9.16 2.35 -15.84
N VAL A 206 10.44 2.68 -15.84
CA VAL A 206 11.36 2.49 -14.72
C VAL A 206 11.50 3.80 -14.00
N ILE A 207 11.21 3.78 -12.71
CA ILE A 207 11.30 4.92 -11.82
C ILE A 207 12.54 4.70 -10.96
N PRO A 208 13.66 5.36 -11.30
CA PRO A 208 14.88 5.26 -10.52
C PRO A 208 14.65 5.93 -9.17
N VAL A 209 14.87 5.19 -8.09
CA VAL A 209 14.81 5.81 -6.77
C VAL A 209 16.20 6.24 -6.35
N GLN A 210 16.34 7.53 -6.07
CA GLN A 210 17.58 8.18 -5.66
C GLN A 210 17.95 7.77 -4.22
N GLU A 211 19.22 7.96 -3.83
CA GLU A 211 19.78 7.56 -2.53
C GLU A 211 19.06 8.16 -1.30
N THR A 212 18.19 9.15 -1.50
CA THR A 212 17.38 9.80 -0.45
C THR A 212 16.29 8.89 0.13
N GLY A 213 16.11 7.69 -0.42
CA GLY A 213 15.20 6.68 0.11
C GLY A 213 13.73 7.07 -0.01
N LEU A 214 12.86 6.36 0.70
CA LEU A 214 11.40 6.51 0.55
C LEU A 214 10.93 7.92 0.91
N GLU A 215 11.51 8.54 1.93
CA GLU A 215 11.17 9.89 2.36
C GLU A 215 11.53 10.94 1.31
N GLY A 216 12.67 10.78 0.64
CA GLY A 216 13.05 11.61 -0.51
C GLY A 216 12.11 11.44 -1.68
N LEU A 217 11.78 10.19 -2.06
CA LEU A 217 10.81 9.92 -3.13
C LEU A 217 9.45 10.58 -2.85
N ILE A 218 8.95 10.49 -1.62
CA ILE A 218 7.69 11.13 -1.22
C ILE A 218 7.80 12.64 -1.31
N TYR A 219 8.90 13.22 -0.83
CA TYR A 219 9.11 14.67 -0.85
C TYR A 219 9.22 15.21 -2.28
N ASP A 220 9.99 14.54 -3.13
CA ASP A 220 10.24 14.95 -4.51
C ASP A 220 9.04 14.67 -5.41
N ASN A 221 8.28 13.60 -5.12
CA ASN A 221 7.16 13.14 -5.95
C ASN A 221 5.94 12.69 -5.10
N PRO A 222 5.23 13.62 -4.42
CA PRO A 222 4.10 13.29 -3.54
C PRO A 222 2.96 12.54 -4.25
N GLU A 223 2.74 12.83 -5.53
CA GLU A 223 1.74 12.13 -6.35
C GLU A 223 2.04 10.63 -6.52
N ILE A 224 3.32 10.26 -6.63
CA ILE A 224 3.74 8.87 -6.71
C ILE A 224 3.46 8.17 -5.39
N ALA A 225 3.75 8.82 -4.25
CA ALA A 225 3.49 8.25 -2.94
C ALA A 225 2.00 7.91 -2.75
N ASN A 226 1.10 8.82 -3.15
CA ASN A 226 -0.35 8.58 -3.10
C ASN A 226 -0.78 7.40 -3.98
N LYS A 227 -0.21 7.28 -5.19
CA LYS A 227 -0.49 6.16 -6.11
C LYS A 227 0.00 4.82 -5.54
N ILE A 228 1.20 4.80 -4.94
CA ILE A 228 1.75 3.62 -4.27
C ILE A 228 0.87 3.23 -3.08
N ILE A 229 0.51 4.17 -2.20
CA ILE A 229 -0.39 3.90 -1.06
C ILE A 229 -1.68 3.26 -1.56
N THR A 230 -2.27 3.83 -2.59
CA THR A 230 -3.55 3.34 -3.10
C THR A 230 -3.42 1.91 -3.62
N THR A 231 -2.40 1.65 -4.43
CA THR A 231 -2.14 0.32 -5.00
C THR A 231 -1.95 -0.72 -3.89
N LEU A 232 -1.16 -0.40 -2.87
CA LEU A 232 -0.91 -1.29 -1.74
C LEU A 232 -2.17 -1.52 -0.90
N ALA A 233 -2.95 -0.46 -0.63
CA ALA A 233 -4.18 -0.54 0.13
C ALA A 233 -5.24 -1.43 -0.57
N GLN A 234 -5.33 -1.33 -1.90
CA GLN A 234 -6.21 -2.17 -2.72
C GLN A 234 -5.81 -3.65 -2.67
N ARG A 235 -4.51 -3.94 -2.84
CA ARG A 235 -3.98 -5.31 -2.73
C ARG A 235 -4.27 -5.90 -1.34
N LEU A 236 -4.11 -5.10 -0.28
CA LEU A 236 -4.33 -5.56 1.08
C LEU A 236 -5.78 -6.00 1.29
N ARG A 237 -6.73 -5.19 0.79
CA ARG A 237 -8.15 -5.52 0.82
C ARG A 237 -8.45 -6.86 0.15
N GLN A 238 -7.86 -7.13 -1.02
CA GLN A 238 -8.13 -8.38 -1.76
C GLN A 238 -7.55 -9.58 -1.04
N ALA A 239 -6.34 -9.47 -0.52
CA ALA A 239 -5.74 -10.51 0.31
C ALA A 239 -6.66 -10.85 1.49
N ASP A 240 -7.21 -9.84 2.16
CA ASP A 240 -8.15 -10.03 3.27
C ASP A 240 -9.40 -10.82 2.86
N LEU A 241 -10.04 -10.42 1.77
CA LEU A 241 -11.24 -11.09 1.25
C LEU A 241 -11.00 -12.55 0.88
N MET A 242 -9.79 -12.92 0.46
CA MET A 242 -9.45 -14.30 0.12
C MET A 242 -9.23 -15.18 1.35
N LEU A 243 -8.75 -14.63 2.46
CA LEU A 243 -8.52 -15.38 3.71
C LEU A 243 -9.81 -15.86 4.39
N VAL A 244 -10.95 -15.33 3.96
CA VAL A 244 -12.26 -15.63 4.56
C VAL A 244 -13.10 -16.58 3.71
N LYS A 245 -12.74 -16.80 2.43
CA LYS A 245 -13.32 -17.87 1.59
C LYS A 245 -12.95 -19.25 2.12
#